data_AF-A0A954MNF5-F1
#
_entry.id   AF-A0A954MNF5-F1
#
_cell.length_a   1.000
_cell.length_b   1.000
_cell.length_c   1.000
_cell.angle_alpha   90.00
_cell.angle_beta   90.00
_cell.angle_gamma   90.00
#
_symmetry.space_group_name_H-M   'P 1'
#
loop_
_entity.id
_entity.type
_entity.pdbx_description
1 polymer ?
#
loop_
_entity_poly.entity_id
_entity_poly.type
_entity_poly.pdbx_seq_one_letter_code
_entity_poly.pdbx_strand_id
1 'polypeptide(L)'
;MKYLVMSACLLGVCGAHAVHAADRLPVAPAGSFSIVVIPDTQAYRRVKPASGAEDSTEIANPIFAGHVNWIASNLEKQNIAFVSHVGDIVDRNETAQWEVARACMDVIHGKVPYGISVGNHDMTGKGDSTLFQKYFPMDRYTEFDWYGGAYEGGPLAPAVSSNNTNSYQLFSAGGMDFLFLHLECNAPDDVLSWANDVLNKHRDRRAFITSHMGWGPLHHPREEAEFRTGEKGRMQWVKIHGKRGNSPQQMWEKCYRHHANLIAVFSGDQSRSQALRAATPGEQGNVIHEFLQDYMRETARNGWLRLYRFQPGQNLVQVYTFDPVTEELCEGTTLLSDRDSHQFSFTTELISAAE
;
A
#
# COMPACT_ATOMS: atom_id res chain seq x y z
N MET A 1 7.49 82.60 -9.46
CA MET A 1 6.31 82.12 -10.21
C MET A 1 6.65 80.77 -10.83
N LYS A 2 6.19 79.66 -10.21
CA LYS A 2 5.83 78.37 -10.86
C LYS A 2 5.51 77.31 -9.78
N TYR A 3 4.20 77.17 -9.57
CA TYR A 3 3.36 76.03 -9.17
C TYR A 3 3.89 74.96 -8.20
N LEU A 4 3.24 74.92 -7.03
CA LEU A 4 3.17 73.81 -6.09
C LEU A 4 2.12 72.80 -6.60
N VAL A 5 2.51 71.56 -6.88
CA VAL A 5 1.58 70.45 -7.17
C VAL A 5 1.51 69.55 -5.95
N MET A 6 0.35 69.54 -5.31
CA MET A 6 0.01 68.68 -4.18
C MET A 6 -0.36 67.30 -4.75
N SER A 7 0.44 66.27 -4.45
CA SER A 7 0.12 64.89 -4.84
C SER A 7 -0.55 64.18 -3.66
N ALA A 8 -1.78 63.74 -3.87
CA ALA A 8 -2.56 62.96 -2.91
C ALA A 8 -2.08 61.50 -2.90
N CYS A 9 -1.61 61.02 -1.75
CA CYS A 9 -1.33 59.61 -1.54
C CYS A 9 -2.66 58.83 -1.42
N LEU A 10 -2.98 58.01 -2.43
CA LEU A 10 -3.96 56.94 -2.28
C LEU A 10 -3.38 55.84 -1.39
N LEU A 11 -4.01 55.62 -0.24
CA LEU A 11 -3.80 54.43 0.59
C LEU A 11 -4.38 53.21 -0.12
N GLY A 12 -3.49 52.40 -0.71
CA GLY A 12 -3.85 51.07 -1.23
C GLY A 12 -4.14 50.12 -0.07
N VAL A 13 -5.39 49.67 0.04
CA VAL A 13 -5.78 48.58 0.93
C VAL A 13 -5.19 47.29 0.36
N CYS A 14 -4.09 46.81 0.93
CA CYS A 14 -3.62 45.45 0.71
C CYS A 14 -4.60 44.49 1.38
N GLY A 15 -5.44 43.83 0.58
CA GLY A 15 -6.19 42.67 1.03
C GLY A 15 -5.20 41.55 1.34
N ALA A 16 -5.03 41.23 2.63
CA ALA A 16 -4.30 40.05 3.03
C ALA A 16 -5.05 38.81 2.52
N HIS A 17 -4.50 38.16 1.49
CA HIS A 17 -4.87 36.79 1.20
C HIS A 17 -4.39 35.95 2.39
N ALA A 18 -5.33 35.48 3.20
CA ALA A 18 -5.05 34.46 4.20
C ALA A 18 -4.52 33.23 3.45
N VAL A 19 -3.21 33.01 3.52
CA VAL A 19 -2.61 31.75 3.13
C VAL A 19 -3.14 30.73 4.14
N HIS A 20 -4.12 29.92 3.75
CA HIS A 20 -4.53 28.77 4.55
C HIS A 20 -3.30 27.89 4.73
N ALA A 21 -2.86 27.69 5.97
CA ALA A 21 -1.83 26.72 6.28
C ALA A 21 -2.33 25.33 5.82
N ALA A 22 -1.47 24.57 5.13
CA ALA A 22 -1.84 23.23 4.67
C ALA A 22 -2.19 22.33 5.86
N ASP A 23 -3.28 21.58 5.75
CA ASP A 23 -3.65 20.59 6.76
C ASP A 23 -2.57 19.50 6.82
N ARG A 24 -2.17 19.12 8.04
CA ARG A 24 -1.08 18.16 8.28
C ARG A 24 -1.60 16.90 8.95
N LEU A 25 -0.86 15.80 8.79
CA LEU A 25 -1.15 14.54 9.47
C LEU A 25 -1.19 14.75 10.99
N PRO A 26 -2.33 14.54 11.66
CA PRO A 26 -2.43 14.73 13.10
C PRO A 26 -1.60 13.66 13.83
N VAL A 27 -1.15 13.97 15.05
CA VAL A 27 -0.56 12.98 15.97
C VAL A 27 -1.59 11.90 16.29
N ALA A 28 -1.15 10.66 16.51
CA ALA A 28 -2.05 9.58 16.90
C ALA A 28 -2.68 9.87 18.28
N PRO A 29 -4.02 9.84 18.41
CA PRO A 29 -4.68 9.92 19.72
C PRO A 29 -4.26 8.77 20.62
N ALA A 30 -4.28 8.99 21.94
CA ALA A 30 -4.03 7.94 22.91
C ALA A 30 -5.00 6.77 22.72
N GLY A 31 -4.49 5.53 22.83
CA GLY A 31 -5.29 4.32 22.63
C GLY A 31 -5.57 3.97 21.15
N SER A 32 -5.14 4.79 20.19
CA SER A 32 -5.15 4.43 18.77
C SER A 32 -3.87 3.72 18.37
N PHE A 33 -3.90 2.96 17.27
CA PHE A 33 -2.71 2.47 16.58
C PHE A 33 -2.89 2.64 15.07
N SER A 34 -1.80 2.54 14.32
CA SER A 34 -1.81 2.73 12.87
C SER A 34 -1.20 1.54 12.16
N ILE A 35 -1.69 1.25 10.96
CA ILE A 35 -0.92 0.52 9.95
C ILE A 35 -0.58 1.48 8.81
N VAL A 36 0.58 1.29 8.21
CA VAL A 36 0.99 2.05 7.02
C VAL A 36 1.01 1.11 5.83
N VAL A 37 0.43 1.54 4.72
CA VAL A 37 0.49 0.77 3.47
C VAL A 37 1.31 1.55 2.46
N ILE A 38 2.47 0.98 2.10
CA ILE A 38 3.37 1.49 1.08
C ILE A 38 2.76 1.13 -0.28
N PRO A 39 2.42 2.13 -1.12
CA PRO A 39 1.91 1.90 -2.47
C PRO A 39 3.02 1.40 -3.40
N ASP A 40 2.70 1.17 -4.67
CA ASP A 40 3.65 0.85 -5.73
C ASP A 40 4.84 1.82 -5.73
N THR A 41 6.04 1.30 -5.51
CA THR A 41 7.24 2.14 -5.31
C THR A 41 8.00 2.39 -6.61
N GLN A 42 7.57 1.81 -7.73
CA GLN A 42 8.17 1.94 -9.07
C GLN A 42 8.52 3.40 -9.42
N ALA A 43 9.75 3.83 -9.21
CA ALA A 43 10.22 5.17 -9.58
C ALA A 43 11.75 5.23 -9.59
N TYR A 44 12.38 4.10 -9.92
CA TYR A 44 13.82 3.96 -9.91
C TYR A 44 14.43 4.84 -11.00
N ARG A 45 15.40 5.66 -10.61
CA ARG A 45 16.07 6.60 -11.50
C ARG A 45 17.58 6.49 -11.37
N ARG A 46 18.27 6.67 -12.49
CA ARG A 46 19.73 6.79 -12.48
C ARG A 46 20.14 8.06 -11.75
N VAL A 47 21.10 7.94 -10.86
CA VAL A 47 21.68 9.04 -10.11
C VAL A 47 22.87 9.57 -10.89
N LYS A 48 22.88 10.86 -11.20
CA LYS A 48 24.09 11.51 -11.70
C LYS A 48 25.08 11.64 -10.55
N PRO A 49 26.33 11.19 -10.69
CA PRO A 49 27.30 11.29 -9.63
C PRO A 49 27.67 12.76 -9.44
N ALA A 50 28.08 13.13 -8.22
CA ALA A 50 28.48 14.51 -7.91
C ALA A 50 29.64 15.02 -8.79
N SER A 51 30.42 14.11 -9.39
CA SER A 51 31.48 14.39 -10.36
C SER A 51 30.98 14.80 -11.75
N GLY A 52 29.68 14.66 -12.05
CA GLY A 52 29.09 15.02 -13.34
C GLY A 52 29.34 14.01 -14.47
N ALA A 53 29.91 12.84 -14.18
CA ALA A 53 30.13 11.80 -15.19
C ALA A 53 28.80 11.28 -15.77
N GLU A 54 28.69 11.23 -17.10
CA GLU A 54 27.46 10.81 -17.80
C GLU A 54 27.21 9.29 -17.71
N ASP A 55 28.21 8.52 -17.31
CA ASP A 55 28.20 7.04 -17.31
C ASP A 55 27.80 6.41 -15.96
N SER A 56 27.16 7.15 -15.05
CA SER A 56 26.73 6.55 -13.79
C SER A 56 25.67 5.46 -13.99
N THR A 57 25.98 4.29 -13.46
CA THR A 57 25.09 3.14 -13.36
C THR A 57 24.35 3.09 -12.02
N GLU A 58 24.60 4.04 -11.12
CA GLU A 58 23.96 4.07 -9.81
C GLU A 58 22.46 4.35 -9.96
N ILE A 59 21.64 3.54 -9.31
CA ILE A 59 20.19 3.66 -9.29
C ILE A 59 19.75 4.04 -7.88
N ALA A 60 18.75 4.91 -7.76
CA ALA A 60 18.11 5.22 -6.49
C ALA A 60 16.59 5.32 -6.63
N ASN A 61 15.90 5.19 -5.50
CA ASN A 61 14.48 5.43 -5.36
C ASN A 61 14.19 6.34 -4.15
N PRO A 62 14.24 7.67 -4.34
CA PRO A 62 14.01 8.60 -3.23
C PRO A 62 12.57 8.59 -2.70
N ILE A 63 11.59 8.16 -3.49
CA ILE A 63 10.21 8.00 -3.01
C ILE A 63 10.16 6.87 -2.00
N PHE A 64 10.66 5.69 -2.37
CA PHE A 64 10.68 4.54 -1.46
C PHE A 64 11.52 4.84 -0.21
N ALA A 65 12.70 5.46 -0.38
CA ALA A 65 13.52 5.89 0.73
C ALA A 65 12.78 6.89 1.65
N GLY A 66 12.05 7.85 1.08
CA GLY A 66 11.23 8.80 1.84
C GLY A 66 10.14 8.10 2.67
N HIS A 67 9.47 7.12 2.09
CA HIS A 67 8.42 6.34 2.76
C HIS A 67 8.98 5.61 3.99
N VAL A 68 10.03 4.81 3.82
CA VAL A 68 10.61 4.02 4.92
C VAL A 68 11.28 4.88 5.99
N ASN A 69 11.90 6.00 5.60
CA ASN A 69 12.50 6.95 6.55
C ASN A 69 11.43 7.65 7.39
N TRP A 70 10.32 8.07 6.77
CA TRP A 70 9.20 8.66 7.51
C TRP A 70 8.61 7.65 8.49
N ILE A 71 8.38 6.41 8.05
CA ILE A 71 7.87 5.32 8.90
C ILE A 71 8.79 5.13 10.11
N ALA A 72 10.09 4.92 9.89
CA ALA A 72 11.05 4.69 10.97
C ALA A 72 11.11 5.86 11.97
N SER A 73 10.96 7.10 11.50
CA SER A 73 11.00 8.30 12.33
C SER A 73 9.70 8.57 13.08
N ASN A 74 8.60 7.91 12.71
CA ASN A 74 7.26 8.17 13.25
C ASN A 74 6.62 6.96 13.94
N LEU A 75 7.36 5.85 14.14
CA LEU A 75 6.84 4.64 14.79
C LEU A 75 6.10 4.95 16.09
N GLU A 76 6.70 5.73 16.99
CA GLU A 76 6.09 6.11 18.27
C GLU A 76 4.99 7.17 18.11
N LYS A 77 5.28 8.29 17.44
CA LYS A 77 4.34 9.43 17.27
C LYS A 77 3.02 9.02 16.61
N GLN A 78 3.07 8.03 15.73
CA GLN A 78 1.92 7.53 14.98
C GLN A 78 1.41 6.17 15.47
N ASN A 79 2.06 5.60 16.50
CA ASN A 79 1.84 4.25 17.01
C ASN A 79 1.69 3.22 15.87
N ILE A 80 2.70 3.15 15.00
CA ILE A 80 2.70 2.28 13.83
C ILE A 80 2.94 0.85 14.30
N ALA A 81 1.90 0.03 14.23
CA ALA A 81 1.93 -1.37 14.66
C ALA A 81 2.30 -2.34 13.53
N PHE A 82 2.09 -1.95 12.28
CA PHE A 82 2.36 -2.81 11.12
C PHE A 82 2.62 -1.98 9.85
N VAL A 83 3.46 -2.51 8.95
CA VAL A 83 3.68 -1.95 7.61
C VAL A 83 3.39 -3.00 6.53
N SER A 84 2.57 -2.67 5.55
CA SER A 84 2.30 -3.53 4.38
C SER A 84 2.80 -2.86 3.10
N HIS A 85 3.29 -3.63 2.14
CA HIS A 85 3.67 -3.15 0.81
C HIS A 85 2.86 -3.88 -0.27
N VAL A 86 2.19 -3.13 -1.15
CA VAL A 86 1.21 -3.69 -2.12
C VAL A 86 1.82 -4.37 -3.34
N GLY A 87 3.11 -4.21 -3.56
CA GLY A 87 3.84 -4.85 -4.65
C GLY A 87 4.29 -3.85 -5.69
N ASP A 88 4.82 -4.36 -6.80
CA ASP A 88 5.61 -3.60 -7.75
C ASP A 88 6.68 -2.78 -7.02
N ILE A 89 7.52 -3.54 -6.31
CA ILE A 89 8.61 -3.03 -5.50
C ILE A 89 9.70 -2.44 -6.41
N VAL A 90 9.88 -3.04 -7.60
CA VAL A 90 10.82 -2.58 -8.62
C VAL A 90 10.12 -2.17 -9.90
N ASP A 91 10.69 -1.22 -10.64
CA ASP A 91 10.22 -0.85 -11.99
C ASP A 91 10.66 -1.91 -13.02
N ARG A 92 11.87 -2.44 -12.85
CA ARG A 92 12.42 -3.53 -13.65
C ARG A 92 12.93 -4.62 -12.73
N ASN A 93 12.62 -5.86 -13.09
CA ASN A 93 13.07 -7.04 -12.34
C ASN A 93 14.57 -7.31 -12.55
N GLU A 94 15.42 -6.43 -12.00
CA GLU A 94 16.88 -6.46 -12.16
C GLU A 94 17.59 -6.25 -10.82
N THR A 95 18.73 -6.91 -10.66
CA THR A 95 19.56 -6.93 -9.43
C THR A 95 19.75 -5.55 -8.80
N ALA A 96 20.08 -4.53 -9.60
CA ALA A 96 20.39 -3.19 -9.10
C ALA A 96 19.19 -2.52 -8.41
N GLN A 97 17.96 -2.72 -8.90
CA GLN A 97 16.77 -2.16 -8.25
C GLN A 97 16.42 -2.93 -6.99
N TRP A 98 16.60 -4.25 -6.99
CA TRP A 98 16.39 -5.07 -5.80
C TRP A 98 17.38 -4.76 -4.68
N GLU A 99 18.63 -4.42 -4.99
CA GLU A 99 19.61 -3.96 -4.00
C GLU A 99 19.14 -2.66 -3.31
N VAL A 100 18.60 -1.72 -4.09
CA VAL A 100 18.02 -0.48 -3.55
C VAL A 100 16.76 -0.77 -2.72
N ALA A 101 15.86 -1.65 -3.20
CA ALA A 101 14.66 -2.05 -2.49
C ALA A 101 14.99 -2.71 -1.13
N ARG A 102 15.97 -3.62 -1.13
CA ARG A 102 16.50 -4.28 0.06
C ARG A 102 17.02 -3.26 1.07
N ALA A 103 17.85 -2.33 0.62
CA ALA A 103 18.40 -1.28 1.47
C ALA A 103 17.31 -0.35 2.05
N CYS A 104 16.27 -0.03 1.28
CA CYS A 104 15.12 0.74 1.79
C CYS A 104 14.39 -0.02 2.89
N MET A 105 14.04 -1.29 2.66
CA MET A 105 13.33 -2.09 3.67
C MET A 105 14.18 -2.43 4.90
N ASP A 106 15.52 -2.44 4.78
CA ASP A 106 16.43 -2.57 5.92
C ASP A 106 16.27 -1.44 6.95
N VAL A 107 15.79 -0.26 6.54
CA VAL A 107 15.56 0.88 7.45
C VAL A 107 14.54 0.56 8.54
N ILE A 108 13.52 -0.25 8.23
CA ILE A 108 12.43 -0.63 9.15
C ILE A 108 12.51 -2.08 9.64
N HIS A 109 13.41 -2.89 9.06
CA HIS A 109 13.59 -4.28 9.44
C HIS A 109 14.04 -4.39 10.91
N GLY A 110 13.36 -5.26 11.68
CA GLY A 110 13.57 -5.41 13.12
C GLY A 110 13.03 -4.25 13.98
N LYS A 111 12.39 -3.23 13.40
CA LYS A 111 11.80 -2.09 14.14
C LYS A 111 10.27 -2.12 14.20
N VAL A 112 9.63 -2.70 13.19
CA VAL A 112 8.17 -2.84 13.12
C VAL A 112 7.84 -4.12 12.33
N PRO A 113 6.79 -4.88 12.71
CA PRO A 113 6.29 -5.97 11.87
C PRO A 113 5.91 -5.48 10.49
N TYR A 114 6.26 -6.26 9.46
CA TYR A 114 5.90 -5.90 8.09
C TYR A 114 5.74 -7.12 7.18
N GLY A 115 5.02 -6.93 6.08
CA GLY A 115 4.93 -7.90 4.99
C GLY A 115 4.92 -7.21 3.63
N ILE A 116 5.22 -7.99 2.59
CA ILE A 116 5.39 -7.51 1.23
C ILE A 116 4.66 -8.46 0.29
N SER A 117 3.74 -7.95 -0.52
CA SER A 117 3.23 -8.68 -1.69
C SER A 117 4.11 -8.37 -2.90
N VAL A 118 4.24 -9.33 -3.82
CA VAL A 118 4.89 -9.11 -5.12
C VAL A 118 3.85 -8.66 -6.16
N GLY A 119 4.25 -7.70 -6.98
CA GLY A 119 3.46 -7.22 -8.11
C GLY A 119 3.88 -7.81 -9.44
N ASN A 120 3.26 -7.35 -10.52
CA ASN A 120 3.51 -7.89 -11.86
C ASN A 120 4.90 -7.49 -12.42
N HIS A 121 5.57 -6.47 -11.88
CA HIS A 121 6.95 -6.11 -12.22
C HIS A 121 8.00 -6.87 -11.41
N ASP A 122 7.60 -7.46 -10.28
CA ASP A 122 8.48 -8.23 -9.40
C ASP A 122 8.63 -9.70 -9.85
N MET A 123 7.81 -10.12 -10.82
CA MET A 123 7.69 -11.50 -11.28
C MET A 123 7.71 -11.58 -12.81
N THR A 124 8.06 -12.75 -13.35
CA THR A 124 7.80 -13.03 -14.77
C THR A 124 6.32 -13.33 -15.00
N GLY A 125 5.84 -13.28 -16.25
CA GLY A 125 4.45 -13.64 -16.58
C GLY A 125 4.04 -15.07 -16.18
N LYS A 126 5.00 -15.98 -15.90
CA LYS A 126 4.74 -17.33 -15.38
C LYS A 126 4.77 -17.41 -13.85
N GLY A 127 4.94 -16.29 -13.16
CA GLY A 127 5.00 -16.20 -11.71
C GLY A 127 6.36 -16.53 -11.10
N ASP A 128 7.44 -16.50 -11.88
CA ASP A 128 8.79 -16.64 -11.31
C ASP A 128 9.18 -15.34 -10.59
N SER A 129 9.35 -15.42 -9.28
CA SER A 129 9.74 -14.35 -8.36
C SER A 129 11.16 -14.56 -7.78
N THR A 130 12.04 -15.31 -8.47
CA THR A 130 13.37 -15.71 -7.96
C THR A 130 14.19 -14.54 -7.41
N LEU A 131 14.15 -13.36 -8.05
CA LEU A 131 14.87 -12.19 -7.53
C LEU A 131 14.25 -11.68 -6.23
N PHE A 132 12.92 -11.55 -6.13
CA PHE A 132 12.27 -11.24 -4.85
C PHE A 132 12.68 -12.24 -3.77
N GLN A 133 12.62 -13.54 -4.07
CA GLN A 133 12.99 -14.62 -3.15
C GLN A 133 14.47 -14.56 -2.72
N LYS A 134 15.37 -14.04 -3.57
CA LYS A 134 16.78 -13.81 -3.23
C LYS A 134 16.96 -12.66 -2.23
N TYR A 135 16.22 -11.56 -2.38
CA TYR A 135 16.39 -10.35 -1.56
C TYR A 135 15.49 -10.33 -0.31
N PHE A 136 14.37 -11.03 -0.36
CA PHE A 136 13.38 -11.16 0.71
C PHE A 136 13.01 -12.64 0.98
N PRO A 137 13.99 -13.54 1.18
CA PRO A 137 13.71 -14.95 1.46
C PRO A 137 12.97 -15.13 2.79
N MET A 138 12.26 -16.24 2.94
CA MET A 138 11.57 -16.62 4.18
C MET A 138 12.51 -16.60 5.40
N ASP A 139 13.73 -17.15 5.26
CA ASP A 139 14.74 -17.25 6.33
C ASP A 139 15.10 -15.90 6.97
N ARG A 140 14.91 -14.80 6.23
CA ARG A 140 15.12 -13.47 6.77
C ARG A 140 14.15 -13.11 7.90
N TYR A 141 13.00 -13.78 7.94
CA TYR A 141 11.89 -13.43 8.80
C TYR A 141 11.65 -14.43 9.92
N THR A 142 12.19 -15.65 9.81
CA THR A 142 11.91 -16.76 10.74
C THR A 142 12.42 -16.53 12.16
N GLU A 143 13.31 -15.55 12.37
CA GLU A 143 13.75 -15.15 13.72
C GLU A 143 12.73 -14.27 14.45
N PHE A 144 11.74 -13.71 13.74
CA PHE A 144 10.75 -12.82 14.32
C PHE A 144 9.46 -13.58 14.67
N ASP A 145 9.01 -13.49 15.92
CA ASP A 145 7.78 -14.13 16.40
C ASP A 145 6.51 -13.70 15.63
N TRP A 146 6.54 -12.49 15.06
CA TRP A 146 5.44 -11.98 14.25
C TRP A 146 5.37 -12.59 12.85
N TYR A 147 6.40 -13.32 12.39
CA TYR A 147 6.37 -14.00 11.11
C TYR A 147 5.68 -15.36 11.24
N GLY A 148 4.45 -15.45 10.75
CA GLY A 148 3.61 -16.63 10.94
C GLY A 148 3.98 -17.80 10.01
N GLY A 149 4.52 -17.49 8.83
CA GLY A 149 4.96 -18.48 7.85
C GLY A 149 4.72 -18.03 6.41
N ALA A 150 5.06 -18.90 5.47
CA ALA A 150 4.85 -18.68 4.05
C ALA A 150 4.43 -19.96 3.32
N TYR A 151 3.86 -19.79 2.13
CA TYR A 151 3.55 -20.92 1.26
C TYR A 151 4.85 -21.64 0.88
N GLU A 152 4.90 -22.96 1.09
CA GLU A 152 6.11 -23.77 0.86
C GLU A 152 6.25 -24.27 -0.58
N GLY A 153 5.26 -24.00 -1.43
CA GLY A 153 5.28 -24.37 -2.85
C GLY A 153 4.39 -25.56 -3.19
N GLY A 154 3.94 -25.60 -4.44
CA GLY A 154 3.11 -26.68 -4.96
C GLY A 154 3.95 -27.84 -5.52
N PRO A 155 3.37 -29.05 -5.64
CA PRO A 155 4.10 -30.25 -6.06
C PRO A 155 4.66 -30.18 -7.49
N LEU A 156 4.08 -29.36 -8.36
CA LEU A 156 4.47 -29.24 -9.77
C LEU A 156 5.59 -28.22 -10.02
N ALA A 157 5.71 -27.21 -9.16
CA ALA A 157 6.71 -26.15 -9.27
C ALA A 157 7.02 -25.57 -7.89
N PRO A 158 7.75 -26.31 -7.02
CA PRO A 158 7.94 -25.93 -5.62
C PRO A 158 8.62 -24.57 -5.40
N ALA A 159 9.42 -24.12 -6.37
CA ALA A 159 10.07 -22.80 -6.31
C ALA A 159 9.14 -21.63 -6.72
N VAL A 160 8.06 -21.90 -7.44
CA VAL A 160 7.09 -20.87 -7.85
C VAL A 160 6.13 -20.62 -6.68
N SER A 161 5.78 -19.35 -6.44
CA SER A 161 4.86 -18.93 -5.38
C SER A 161 5.36 -19.12 -3.94
N SER A 162 6.53 -19.72 -3.73
CA SER A 162 7.05 -20.07 -2.40
C SER A 162 8.10 -19.08 -1.89
N ASN A 163 8.80 -19.44 -0.80
CA ASN A 163 9.90 -18.69 -0.22
C ASN A 163 9.56 -17.20 -0.03
N ASN A 164 8.52 -16.96 0.78
CA ASN A 164 8.01 -15.63 1.14
C ASN A 164 7.25 -14.87 0.04
N THR A 165 7.14 -15.41 -1.19
CA THR A 165 6.31 -14.83 -2.27
C THR A 165 4.85 -14.70 -1.85
N ASN A 166 4.38 -15.64 -1.04
CA ASN A 166 3.13 -15.57 -0.29
C ASN A 166 3.45 -15.83 1.18
N SER A 167 3.05 -14.95 2.08
CA SER A 167 3.38 -15.03 3.51
C SER A 167 2.28 -14.51 4.40
N TYR A 168 2.38 -14.78 5.70
CA TYR A 168 1.52 -14.16 6.68
C TYR A 168 2.26 -13.77 7.95
N GLN A 169 1.74 -12.75 8.59
CA GLN A 169 2.30 -12.17 9.82
C GLN A 169 1.21 -12.07 10.88
N LEU A 170 1.61 -12.22 12.13
CA LEU A 170 0.76 -12.13 13.32
C LEU A 170 1.25 -10.97 14.17
N PHE A 171 0.35 -10.09 14.60
CA PHE A 171 0.71 -8.99 15.50
C PHE A 171 -0.47 -8.63 16.40
N SER A 172 -0.20 -7.88 17.46
CA SER A 172 -1.23 -7.42 18.39
C SER A 172 -1.12 -5.91 18.58
N ALA A 173 -2.26 -5.21 18.56
CA ALA A 173 -2.30 -3.76 18.73
C ALA A 173 -3.66 -3.33 19.28
N GLY A 174 -3.68 -2.30 20.13
CA GLY A 174 -4.94 -1.78 20.71
C GLY A 174 -5.76 -2.84 21.46
N GLY A 175 -5.10 -3.84 22.07
CA GLY A 175 -5.77 -4.94 22.78
C GLY A 175 -6.40 -6.01 21.88
N MET A 176 -6.08 -6.01 20.59
CA MET A 176 -6.60 -6.97 19.61
C MET A 176 -5.48 -7.75 18.93
N ASP A 177 -5.82 -8.93 18.46
CA ASP A 177 -4.95 -9.79 17.66
C ASP A 177 -5.29 -9.74 16.17
N PHE A 178 -4.23 -9.68 15.35
CA PHE A 178 -4.31 -9.56 13.91
C PHE A 178 -3.54 -10.65 13.19
N LEU A 179 -4.02 -10.95 11.99
CA LEU A 179 -3.36 -11.70 10.93
C LEU A 179 -3.24 -10.78 9.71
N PHE A 180 -2.07 -10.71 9.09
CA PHE A 180 -1.89 -10.00 7.82
C PHE A 180 -1.33 -10.97 6.78
N LEU A 181 -2.11 -11.27 5.75
CA LEU A 181 -1.71 -12.12 4.63
C LEU A 181 -1.18 -11.26 3.48
N HIS A 182 -0.08 -11.67 2.86
CA HIS A 182 0.48 -11.03 1.67
C HIS A 182 0.50 -12.08 0.56
N LEU A 183 -0.29 -11.83 -0.49
CA LEU A 183 -0.49 -12.71 -1.63
C LEU A 183 0.13 -12.12 -2.89
N GLU A 184 0.71 -12.99 -3.69
CA GLU A 184 1.29 -12.63 -4.98
C GLU A 184 0.24 -12.14 -5.98
N CYS A 185 0.70 -11.38 -6.97
CA CYS A 185 -0.13 -10.93 -8.08
C CYS A 185 -0.80 -12.12 -8.80
N ASN A 186 -2.13 -12.09 -8.83
CA ASN A 186 -2.98 -13.15 -9.38
C ASN A 186 -2.76 -14.54 -8.77
N ALA A 187 -2.67 -14.61 -7.42
CA ALA A 187 -2.42 -15.84 -6.68
C ALA A 187 -3.18 -17.08 -7.24
N PRO A 188 -2.45 -18.14 -7.60
CA PRO A 188 -3.02 -19.40 -8.07
C PRO A 188 -3.88 -20.16 -7.05
N ASP A 189 -4.64 -21.15 -7.52
CA ASP A 189 -5.58 -21.93 -6.67
C ASP A 189 -4.90 -22.67 -5.51
N ASP A 190 -3.69 -23.19 -5.70
CA ASP A 190 -2.93 -23.85 -4.65
C ASP A 190 -2.54 -22.88 -3.53
N VAL A 191 -2.19 -21.64 -3.89
CA VAL A 191 -1.93 -20.55 -2.94
C VAL A 191 -3.22 -20.10 -2.25
N LEU A 192 -4.34 -19.97 -2.98
CA LEU A 192 -5.62 -19.61 -2.37
C LEU A 192 -6.15 -20.69 -1.42
N SER A 193 -5.89 -21.97 -1.70
CA SER A 193 -6.19 -23.05 -0.76
C SER A 193 -5.40 -22.90 0.53
N TRP A 194 -4.09 -22.64 0.44
CA TRP A 194 -3.26 -22.37 1.60
C TRP A 194 -3.71 -21.12 2.37
N ALA A 195 -4.07 -20.05 1.66
CA ALA A 195 -4.61 -18.82 2.26
C ALA A 195 -5.90 -19.09 3.06
N ASN A 196 -6.81 -19.90 2.51
CA ASN A 196 -8.02 -20.34 3.20
C ASN A 196 -7.67 -21.10 4.49
N ASP A 197 -6.69 -22.00 4.45
CA ASP A 197 -6.26 -22.75 5.64
C ASP A 197 -5.68 -21.84 6.72
N VAL A 198 -4.85 -20.86 6.33
CA VAL A 198 -4.28 -19.86 7.27
C VAL A 198 -5.40 -19.02 7.90
N LEU A 199 -6.32 -18.48 7.10
CA LEU A 199 -7.44 -17.67 7.60
C LEU A 199 -8.35 -18.47 8.55
N ASN A 200 -8.64 -19.73 8.22
CA ASN A 200 -9.42 -20.63 9.06
C ASN A 200 -8.71 -20.97 10.37
N LYS A 201 -7.39 -21.26 10.31
CA LYS A 201 -6.58 -21.58 11.48
C LYS A 201 -6.51 -20.41 12.47
N HIS A 202 -6.56 -19.18 11.97
CA HIS A 202 -6.46 -17.95 12.75
C HIS A 202 -7.79 -17.15 12.77
N ARG A 203 -8.92 -17.87 12.74
CA ARG A 203 -10.28 -17.28 12.76
C ARG A 203 -10.60 -16.44 14.00
N ASP A 204 -9.81 -16.58 15.07
CA ASP A 204 -9.86 -15.79 16.30
C ASP A 204 -9.21 -14.40 16.16
N ARG A 205 -8.47 -14.16 15.06
CA ARG A 205 -7.76 -12.91 14.78
C ARG A 205 -8.44 -12.11 13.69
N ARG A 206 -8.38 -10.77 13.76
CA ARG A 206 -8.81 -9.90 12.66
C ARG A 206 -7.81 -10.01 11.51
N ALA A 207 -8.30 -10.32 10.32
CA ALA A 207 -7.47 -10.56 9.16
C ALA A 207 -7.46 -9.37 8.19
N PHE A 208 -6.28 -9.10 7.67
CA PHE A 208 -6.03 -8.24 6.53
C PHE A 208 -5.39 -9.05 5.42
N ILE A 209 -5.64 -8.66 4.17
CA ILE A 209 -4.95 -9.22 3.00
C ILE A 209 -4.36 -8.07 2.19
N THR A 210 -3.14 -8.25 1.71
CA THR A 210 -2.59 -7.46 0.60
C THR A 210 -2.41 -8.38 -0.59
N SER A 211 -2.83 -7.91 -1.76
CA SER A 211 -2.57 -8.51 -3.07
C SER A 211 -2.41 -7.38 -4.07
N HIS A 212 -1.46 -7.53 -5.00
CA HIS A 212 -1.13 -6.45 -5.91
C HIS A 212 -2.31 -5.96 -6.76
N MET A 213 -3.02 -6.89 -7.40
CA MET A 213 -4.26 -6.58 -8.13
C MET A 213 -5.48 -6.68 -7.20
N GLY A 214 -6.38 -5.70 -7.31
CA GLY A 214 -7.64 -5.63 -6.56
C GLY A 214 -8.72 -4.87 -7.33
N TRP A 215 -8.99 -3.63 -6.90
CA TRP A 215 -9.90 -2.71 -7.59
C TRP A 215 -9.20 -1.94 -8.70
N GLY A 216 -9.91 -1.70 -9.80
CA GLY A 216 -9.36 -1.04 -10.99
C GLY A 216 -10.37 -1.03 -12.15
N PRO A 217 -9.91 -0.91 -13.40
CA PRO A 217 -10.75 -1.15 -14.57
C PRO A 217 -11.36 -2.56 -14.51
N LEU A 218 -12.69 -2.65 -14.48
CA LEU A 218 -13.42 -3.90 -14.31
C LEU A 218 -13.01 -4.95 -15.36
N HIS A 219 -12.91 -4.50 -16.61
CA HIS A 219 -12.43 -5.28 -17.75
C HIS A 219 -11.04 -4.84 -18.17
N HIS A 220 -10.29 -5.75 -18.80
CA HIS A 220 -8.93 -5.44 -19.27
C HIS A 220 -8.96 -4.31 -20.30
N PRO A 221 -8.33 -3.16 -20.04
CA PRO A 221 -8.29 -2.04 -20.97
C PRO A 221 -7.65 -2.44 -22.30
N ARG A 222 -8.27 -2.02 -23.42
CA ARG A 222 -7.76 -2.19 -24.78
C ARG A 222 -6.97 -0.97 -25.24
N GLU A 223 -7.25 0.18 -24.64
CA GLU A 223 -6.61 1.45 -24.95
C GLU A 223 -6.11 2.14 -23.68
N GLU A 224 -5.10 3.01 -23.80
CA GLU A 224 -4.51 3.69 -22.63
C GLU A 224 -5.52 4.54 -21.86
N ALA A 225 -6.45 5.18 -22.56
CA ALA A 225 -7.46 6.04 -21.94
C ALA A 225 -8.40 5.27 -20.99
N GLU A 226 -8.70 4.01 -21.31
CA GLU A 226 -9.65 3.18 -20.57
C GLU A 226 -9.15 2.83 -19.16
N PHE A 227 -7.85 2.84 -18.91
CA PHE A 227 -7.32 2.72 -17.55
C PHE A 227 -7.85 3.83 -16.62
N ARG A 228 -8.14 5.02 -17.18
CA ARG A 228 -8.73 6.15 -16.45
C ARG A 228 -10.25 6.15 -16.56
N THR A 229 -10.79 6.00 -17.76
CA THR A 229 -12.22 6.26 -18.02
C THR A 229 -13.12 5.03 -17.97
N GLY A 230 -12.54 3.83 -18.06
CA GLY A 230 -13.31 2.58 -18.05
C GLY A 230 -14.06 2.37 -16.75
N GLU A 231 -15.10 1.55 -16.79
CA GLU A 231 -15.85 1.15 -15.60
C GLU A 231 -14.92 0.62 -14.51
N LYS A 232 -15.12 1.07 -13.27
CA LYS A 232 -14.30 0.67 -12.12
C LYS A 232 -15.01 -0.39 -11.31
N GLY A 233 -14.25 -1.40 -10.89
CA GLY A 233 -14.76 -2.53 -10.13
C GLY A 233 -13.63 -3.44 -9.65
N ARG A 234 -14.00 -4.54 -9.01
CA ARG A 234 -13.06 -5.63 -8.75
C ARG A 234 -12.66 -6.26 -10.08
N MET A 235 -11.38 -6.18 -10.43
CA MET A 235 -10.92 -6.53 -11.78
C MET A 235 -11.21 -8.00 -12.12
N GLN A 236 -11.61 -8.26 -13.38
CA GLN A 236 -11.96 -9.59 -13.90
C GLN A 236 -10.90 -10.18 -14.85
N TRP A 237 -9.66 -9.70 -14.74
CA TRP A 237 -8.56 -10.07 -15.63
C TRP A 237 -7.27 -10.27 -14.83
N VAL A 238 -6.26 -10.85 -15.49
CA VAL A 238 -4.97 -11.22 -14.89
C VAL A 238 -3.80 -10.64 -15.67
N LYS A 239 -2.69 -10.38 -14.99
CA LYS A 239 -1.38 -10.03 -15.57
C LYS A 239 -0.38 -11.18 -15.48
N ILE A 240 -0.44 -11.96 -14.41
CA ILE A 240 0.53 -13.03 -14.09
C ILE A 240 -0.16 -14.40 -14.04
N HIS A 241 0.64 -15.48 -14.15
CA HIS A 241 0.25 -16.90 -14.10
C HIS A 241 -0.67 -17.39 -15.24
N GLY A 242 -1.15 -16.50 -16.11
CA GLY A 242 -2.02 -16.86 -17.23
C GLY A 242 -3.22 -17.67 -16.75
N LYS A 243 -3.43 -18.87 -17.30
CA LYS A 243 -4.55 -19.75 -16.93
C LYS A 243 -4.51 -20.26 -15.48
N ARG A 244 -3.34 -20.27 -14.84
CA ARG A 244 -3.19 -20.69 -13.44
C ARG A 244 -3.52 -19.54 -12.48
N GLY A 245 -3.46 -18.30 -12.94
CA GLY A 245 -3.71 -17.12 -12.13
C GLY A 245 -5.18 -16.87 -11.90
N ASN A 246 -5.49 -16.24 -10.78
CA ASN A 246 -6.83 -15.76 -10.47
C ASN A 246 -6.90 -14.24 -10.61
N SER A 247 -7.92 -13.76 -11.32
CA SER A 247 -8.30 -12.34 -11.27
C SER A 247 -8.73 -11.96 -9.85
N PRO A 248 -8.69 -10.68 -9.48
CA PRO A 248 -9.23 -10.22 -8.19
C PRO A 248 -10.66 -10.70 -7.92
N GLN A 249 -11.52 -10.74 -8.94
CA GLN A 249 -12.86 -11.31 -8.81
C GLN A 249 -12.86 -12.79 -8.44
N GLN A 250 -11.99 -13.60 -9.04
CA GLN A 250 -11.87 -15.02 -8.69
C GLN A 250 -11.23 -15.23 -7.31
N MET A 251 -10.26 -14.41 -6.91
CA MET A 251 -9.69 -14.46 -5.55
C MET A 251 -10.75 -14.13 -4.48
N TRP A 252 -11.63 -13.16 -4.77
CA TRP A 252 -12.79 -12.86 -3.95
C TRP A 252 -13.74 -14.07 -3.84
N GLU A 253 -14.07 -14.67 -4.99
CA GLU A 253 -15.02 -15.78 -5.08
C GLU A 253 -14.54 -17.07 -4.42
N LYS A 254 -13.24 -17.35 -4.46
CA LYS A 254 -12.61 -18.59 -4.01
C LYS A 254 -12.02 -18.51 -2.59
N CYS A 255 -11.79 -17.30 -2.08
CA CYS A 255 -11.12 -17.09 -0.80
C CYS A 255 -11.77 -15.97 0.02
N TYR A 256 -11.65 -14.72 -0.41
CA TYR A 256 -11.83 -13.57 0.51
C TYR A 256 -13.22 -13.52 1.16
N ARG A 257 -14.28 -13.74 0.39
CA ARG A 257 -15.67 -13.56 0.86
C ARG A 257 -16.13 -14.60 1.89
N HIS A 258 -15.37 -15.67 2.09
CA HIS A 258 -15.77 -16.79 2.96
C HIS A 258 -15.40 -16.58 4.44
N HIS A 259 -14.52 -15.62 4.74
CA HIS A 259 -13.89 -15.50 6.05
C HIS A 259 -14.50 -14.36 6.86
N ALA A 260 -15.20 -14.71 7.95
CA ALA A 260 -15.84 -13.75 8.85
C ALA A 260 -14.85 -12.77 9.50
N ASN A 261 -13.61 -13.23 9.69
CA ASN A 261 -12.57 -12.45 10.33
C ASN A 261 -11.79 -11.53 9.38
N LEU A 262 -12.01 -11.62 8.06
CA LEU A 262 -11.41 -10.70 7.09
C LEU A 262 -12.13 -9.34 7.14
N ILE A 263 -11.38 -8.27 7.40
CA ILE A 263 -11.93 -6.92 7.54
C ILE A 263 -11.47 -5.96 6.44
N ALA A 264 -10.28 -6.16 5.86
CA ALA A 264 -9.84 -5.36 4.72
C ALA A 264 -8.87 -6.06 3.77
N VAL A 265 -8.92 -5.63 2.50
CA VAL A 265 -8.00 -6.01 1.42
C VAL A 265 -7.35 -4.76 0.83
N PHE A 266 -6.03 -4.78 0.68
CA PHE A 266 -5.24 -3.67 0.12
C PHE A 266 -4.60 -4.07 -1.20
N SER A 267 -4.60 -3.16 -2.18
CA SER A 267 -4.02 -3.37 -3.51
C SER A 267 -3.36 -2.12 -4.10
N GLY A 268 -2.52 -2.34 -5.11
CA GLY A 268 -1.80 -1.35 -5.91
C GLY A 268 -2.18 -1.46 -7.39
N ASP A 269 -1.19 -1.52 -8.30
CA ASP A 269 -1.31 -1.91 -9.72
C ASP A 269 -1.91 -0.83 -10.66
N GLN A 270 -2.72 0.09 -10.14
CA GLN A 270 -3.60 0.96 -10.93
C GLN A 270 -3.29 2.46 -10.78
N SER A 271 -2.06 2.86 -11.09
CA SER A 271 -1.54 4.25 -11.00
C SER A 271 -2.32 5.32 -11.77
N ARG A 272 -3.15 4.90 -12.73
CA ARG A 272 -4.04 5.79 -13.50
C ARG A 272 -5.42 5.98 -12.84
N SER A 273 -5.76 5.14 -11.87
CA SER A 273 -6.94 5.27 -11.00
C SER A 273 -6.57 5.85 -9.63
N GLN A 274 -5.32 5.67 -9.20
CA GLN A 274 -4.71 6.14 -7.95
C GLN A 274 -5.30 5.60 -6.65
N ALA A 275 -6.57 5.86 -6.39
CA ALA A 275 -7.23 5.34 -5.21
C ALA A 275 -8.69 5.00 -5.51
N LEU A 276 -9.12 3.86 -5.01
CA LEU A 276 -10.51 3.42 -5.00
C LEU A 276 -10.79 2.77 -3.66
N ARG A 277 -12.05 2.80 -3.25
CA ARG A 277 -12.51 2.07 -2.08
C ARG A 277 -13.85 1.42 -2.32
N ALA A 278 -14.08 0.29 -1.68
CA ALA A 278 -15.38 -0.35 -1.60
C ALA A 278 -15.59 -0.97 -0.22
N ALA A 279 -16.85 -1.22 0.12
CA ALA A 279 -17.26 -1.97 1.30
C ALA A 279 -18.21 -3.06 0.80
N THR A 280 -17.72 -4.30 0.74
CA THR A 280 -18.44 -5.41 0.14
C THR A 280 -18.85 -6.41 1.22
N PRO A 281 -20.12 -6.83 1.31
CA PRO A 281 -20.54 -7.88 2.22
C PRO A 281 -19.85 -9.22 1.90
N GLY A 282 -19.26 -9.85 2.91
CA GLY A 282 -18.85 -11.25 2.88
C GLY A 282 -20.04 -12.20 3.09
N GLU A 283 -19.83 -13.49 2.87
CA GLU A 283 -20.86 -14.52 3.05
C GLU A 283 -21.20 -14.78 4.52
N GLN A 284 -20.34 -14.37 5.46
CA GLN A 284 -20.55 -14.53 6.89
C GLN A 284 -21.23 -13.30 7.54
N GLY A 285 -21.69 -12.35 6.72
CA GLY A 285 -22.34 -11.11 7.19
C GLY A 285 -21.38 -9.99 7.61
N ASN A 286 -20.06 -10.25 7.63
CA ASN A 286 -19.05 -9.22 7.80
C ASN A 286 -18.98 -8.30 6.57
N VAL A 287 -18.46 -7.08 6.75
CA VAL A 287 -18.11 -6.18 5.65
C VAL A 287 -16.60 -6.23 5.45
N ILE A 288 -16.19 -6.49 4.20
CA ILE A 288 -14.78 -6.47 3.80
C ILE A 288 -14.52 -5.15 3.07
N HIS A 289 -13.64 -4.32 3.63
CA HIS A 289 -13.24 -3.06 3.01
C HIS A 289 -12.12 -3.29 2.00
N GLU A 290 -12.28 -2.86 0.75
CA GLU A 290 -11.29 -3.05 -0.30
C GLU A 290 -10.69 -1.70 -0.68
N PHE A 291 -9.36 -1.59 -0.71
CA PHE A 291 -8.65 -0.35 -0.95
C PHE A 291 -7.61 -0.50 -2.05
N LEU A 292 -7.74 0.33 -3.09
CA LEU A 292 -6.67 0.60 -4.04
C LEU A 292 -5.88 1.84 -3.58
N GLN A 293 -4.55 1.77 -3.66
CA GLN A 293 -3.64 2.89 -3.45
C GLN A 293 -2.37 2.74 -4.31
N ASP A 294 -2.32 3.45 -5.43
CA ASP A 294 -1.16 3.51 -6.33
C ASP A 294 -0.92 4.97 -6.74
N TYR A 295 0.00 5.61 -6.05
CA TYR A 295 0.32 7.01 -6.24
C TYR A 295 1.55 7.26 -7.13
N MET A 296 2.05 6.21 -7.77
CA MET A 296 3.31 6.24 -8.48
C MET A 296 3.35 7.32 -9.58
N ARG A 297 2.28 7.48 -10.37
CA ARG A 297 2.26 8.40 -11.52
C ARG A 297 2.27 9.89 -11.19
N GLU A 298 2.09 10.27 -9.93
CA GLU A 298 2.22 11.67 -9.48
C GLU A 298 3.50 11.92 -8.69
N THR A 299 4.60 11.38 -9.21
CA THR A 299 5.98 11.58 -8.72
C THR A 299 6.43 13.04 -8.60
N ALA A 300 5.67 14.03 -9.10
CA ALA A 300 6.06 15.43 -9.10
C ALA A 300 6.02 16.13 -7.73
N ARG A 301 5.47 15.51 -6.67
CA ARG A 301 5.49 16.07 -5.31
C ARG A 301 6.51 15.35 -4.42
N ASN A 302 6.19 14.20 -3.81
CA ASN A 302 7.17 13.35 -3.08
C ASN A 302 6.75 11.87 -2.98
N GLY A 303 5.74 11.43 -3.75
CA GLY A 303 5.12 10.11 -3.65
C GLY A 303 4.26 9.98 -2.39
N TRP A 304 2.94 9.99 -2.57
CA TRP A 304 1.99 9.92 -1.45
C TRP A 304 2.10 8.59 -0.69
N LEU A 305 1.96 8.66 0.64
CA LEU A 305 1.91 7.51 1.53
C LEU A 305 0.55 7.46 2.24
N ARG A 306 0.03 6.26 2.51
CA ARG A 306 -1.26 6.09 3.17
C ARG A 306 -1.15 5.39 4.52
N LEU A 307 -1.80 5.98 5.52
CA LEU A 307 -1.89 5.50 6.89
C LEU A 307 -3.35 5.23 7.25
N TYR A 308 -3.60 4.09 7.90
CA TYR A 308 -4.90 3.69 8.42
C TYR A 308 -4.80 3.66 9.94
N ARG A 309 -5.49 4.58 10.60
CA ARG A 309 -5.48 4.73 12.05
C ARG A 309 -6.73 4.12 12.67
N PHE A 310 -6.54 3.11 13.48
CA PHE A 310 -7.58 2.40 14.21
C PHE A 310 -7.78 3.04 15.57
N GLN A 311 -9.04 3.33 15.89
CA GLN A 311 -9.49 3.79 17.20
C GLN A 311 -10.47 2.77 17.77
N PRO A 312 -9.97 1.73 18.47
CA PRO A 312 -10.78 0.57 18.85
C PRO A 312 -11.98 0.94 19.73
N GLY A 313 -11.80 1.87 20.68
CA GLY A 313 -12.87 2.35 21.56
C GLY A 313 -14.02 3.08 20.86
N GLN A 314 -13.90 3.37 19.56
CA GLN A 314 -14.93 4.02 18.74
C GLN A 314 -15.35 3.19 17.53
N ASN A 315 -14.78 1.99 17.33
CA ASN A 315 -14.96 1.21 16.09
C ASN A 315 -14.69 2.03 14.82
N LEU A 316 -13.73 2.95 14.89
CA LEU A 316 -13.44 3.93 13.85
C LEU A 316 -12.06 3.68 13.24
N VAL A 317 -11.99 3.72 11.91
CA VAL A 317 -10.74 3.79 11.17
C VAL A 317 -10.69 5.09 10.40
N GLN A 318 -9.65 5.88 10.63
CA GLN A 318 -9.36 7.11 9.87
C GLN A 318 -8.25 6.81 8.88
N VAL A 319 -8.44 7.24 7.63
CA VAL A 319 -7.49 7.01 6.54
C VAL A 319 -6.95 8.33 6.08
N TYR A 320 -5.62 8.43 6.08
CA TYR A 320 -4.90 9.62 5.69
C TYR A 320 -3.93 9.30 4.55
N THR A 321 -4.01 10.08 3.48
CA THR A 321 -3.00 10.09 2.43
C THR A 321 -2.20 11.38 2.56
N PHE A 322 -0.88 11.31 2.65
CA PHE A 322 -0.06 12.48 2.97
C PHE A 322 1.32 12.42 2.33
N ASP A 323 1.99 13.56 2.25
CA ASP A 323 3.35 13.70 1.77
C ASP A 323 4.32 13.29 2.91
N PRO A 324 5.15 12.25 2.74
CA PRO A 324 6.02 11.74 3.81
C PRO A 324 7.21 12.67 4.13
N VAL A 325 7.47 13.69 3.32
CA VAL A 325 8.51 14.70 3.58
C VAL A 325 7.93 15.86 4.38
N THR A 326 6.77 16.38 3.97
CA THR A 326 6.17 17.56 4.62
C THR A 326 5.13 17.23 5.68
N GLU A 327 4.60 16.01 5.69
CA GLU A 327 3.41 15.59 6.46
C GLU A 327 2.12 16.33 6.09
N GLU A 328 2.09 17.03 4.96
CA GLU A 328 0.87 17.68 4.46
C GLU A 328 -0.11 16.65 3.90
N LEU A 329 -1.40 16.81 4.20
CA LEU A 329 -2.46 15.95 3.72
C LEU A 329 -2.66 16.14 2.21
N CYS A 330 -2.95 15.04 1.51
CA CYS A 330 -3.34 15.08 0.12
C CYS A 330 -4.75 15.65 0.01
N GLU A 331 -4.85 16.90 -0.46
CA GLU A 331 -6.12 17.58 -0.74
C GLU A 331 -6.76 17.15 -2.06
N GLY A 332 -6.01 16.43 -2.89
CA GLY A 332 -6.43 15.99 -4.22
C GLY A 332 -5.23 15.78 -5.12
N THR A 333 -5.49 15.07 -6.21
CA THR A 333 -4.52 14.75 -7.26
C THR A 333 -5.09 15.20 -8.61
N THR A 334 -4.26 15.24 -9.64
CA THR A 334 -4.66 15.55 -11.02
C THR A 334 -5.59 14.49 -11.59
N LEU A 335 -5.43 13.22 -11.22
CA LEU A 335 -6.28 12.13 -11.70
C LEU A 335 -7.47 11.85 -10.79
N LEU A 336 -7.37 12.21 -9.50
CA LEU A 336 -8.43 12.05 -8.50
C LEU A 336 -8.47 13.27 -7.57
N SER A 337 -9.19 14.31 -7.98
CA SER A 337 -9.20 15.62 -7.32
C SER A 337 -10.02 15.66 -6.02
N ASP A 338 -10.87 14.67 -5.78
CA ASP A 338 -11.73 14.64 -4.62
C ASP A 338 -10.95 14.29 -3.34
N ARG A 339 -10.97 15.21 -2.37
CA ARG A 339 -10.33 15.06 -1.07
C ARG A 339 -10.81 13.81 -0.34
N ASP A 340 -12.09 13.47 -0.47
CA ASP A 340 -12.69 12.33 0.23
C ASP A 340 -12.13 11.00 -0.27
N SER A 341 -11.49 10.96 -1.44
CA SER A 341 -10.76 9.78 -1.92
C SER A 341 -9.43 9.54 -1.19
N HIS A 342 -8.93 10.55 -0.48
CA HIS A 342 -7.61 10.58 0.15
C HIS A 342 -7.67 10.69 1.66
N GLN A 343 -8.66 11.45 2.18
CA GLN A 343 -8.94 11.64 3.60
C GLN A 343 -10.35 11.15 3.89
N PHE A 344 -10.49 10.09 4.67
CA PHE A 344 -11.83 9.57 4.99
C PHE A 344 -11.83 8.78 6.28
N SER A 345 -13.02 8.36 6.70
CA SER A 345 -13.17 7.44 7.81
C SER A 345 -14.26 6.42 7.53
N PHE A 346 -14.15 5.26 8.14
CA PHE A 346 -15.17 4.22 8.08
C PHE A 346 -15.26 3.53 9.43
N THR A 347 -16.42 2.93 9.70
CA THR A 347 -16.63 2.12 10.89
C THR A 347 -16.47 0.64 10.55
N THR A 348 -15.87 -0.10 11.47
CA THR A 348 -15.76 -1.56 11.38
C THR A 348 -15.75 -2.11 12.81
N GLU A 349 -16.28 -3.31 13.02
CA GLU A 349 -16.31 -3.92 14.35
C GLU A 349 -14.89 -4.28 14.79
N LEU A 350 -14.29 -3.44 15.62
CA LEU A 350 -12.94 -3.62 16.12
C LEU A 350 -12.94 -4.36 17.44
N ILE A 351 -13.89 -4.12 18.33
CA ILE A 351 -14.00 -4.87 19.59
C ILE A 351 -15.26 -5.72 19.47
N SER A 352 -15.16 -7.05 19.64
CA SER A 352 -16.38 -7.85 19.77
C SER A 352 -17.09 -7.37 21.03
N ALA A 353 -18.40 -7.12 20.96
CA ALA A 353 -19.16 -6.87 22.18
C ALA A 353 -18.82 -7.99 23.17
N ALA A 354 -18.30 -7.63 24.34
CA ALA A 354 -18.08 -8.62 25.38
C ALA A 354 -19.43 -9.27 25.69
N GLU A 355 -19.53 -10.59 25.49
CA GLU A 355 -20.66 -11.39 25.96
C GLU A 355 -20.72 -11.40 27.49
#